data_AF-A0AA52FBP2-F1
#
_entry.id   AF-A0AA52FBP2-F1
#
_cell.length_a   1.000
_cell.length_b   1.000
_cell.length_c   1.000
_cell.angle_alpha   90.00
_cell.angle_beta   90.00
_cell.angle_gamma   90.00
#
_symmetry.space_group_name_H-M   'P 1'
#
loop_
_entity.id
_entity.type
_entity.pdbx_description
1 polymer ?
#
loop_
_entity_poly.entity_id
_entity_poly.type
_entity_poly.pdbx_seq_one_letter_code
_entity_poly.pdbx_strand_id
1 'polypeptide(L)'
;MSGWRRFERQGATLEYWEIRQEGIRCFIRWGSDPAPGKASTSVLDDEERARCHAARKINDRLRKGFAEVDPPRDPAEADVGTPVLDVITRATGPHSPIPQYLPVDGFDQVYRRTHASDHPMGFYEYYVLRDNGRGAVRFTVRAGSHKADTVASFLEFLCSRRDLAFDGRSHHKLPLPSPVGSFDHALFCSPALGRACAAYPAAAARVATAFPVFNCEIGDEDAEVLVDARIHGHGALPYSDWGRRPQPVVDLRFDVQPSFYRRTQTFKVYRPADLQKLMDVLSQASPQSWVEVRSFRGETTRLAPGTLPHFADLLSFLTN
;
A
#
# COMPACT_ATOMS: atom_id res chain seq x y z
N MET A 1 -0.01 10.60 -18.71
CA MET A 1 0.32 12.03 -18.47
C MET A 1 1.31 12.09 -17.31
N SER A 2 2.59 12.37 -17.53
CA SER A 2 3.63 12.19 -16.48
C SER A 2 3.77 13.37 -15.49
N GLY A 3 3.18 14.53 -15.78
CA GLY A 3 3.26 15.72 -14.93
C GLY A 3 1.99 16.01 -14.13
N TRP A 4 2.14 16.77 -13.04
CA TRP A 4 1.00 17.40 -12.37
C TRP A 4 0.33 18.40 -13.32
N ARG A 5 -0.99 18.43 -13.34
CA ARG A 5 -1.78 19.53 -13.90
C ARG A 5 -2.38 20.30 -12.74
N ARG A 6 -2.25 21.62 -12.74
CA ARG A 6 -2.75 22.49 -11.68
C ARG A 6 -3.89 23.34 -12.17
N PHE A 7 -4.88 23.50 -11.32
CA PHE A 7 -6.09 24.25 -11.56
C PHE A 7 -6.32 25.19 -10.39
N GLU A 8 -6.55 26.46 -10.65
CA GLU A 8 -6.71 27.49 -9.64
C GLU A 8 -8.02 28.25 -9.79
N ARG A 9 -8.54 28.76 -8.67
CA ARG A 9 -9.71 29.62 -8.64
C ARG A 9 -9.51 30.71 -7.60
N GLN A 10 -9.69 31.95 -8.03
CA GLN A 10 -9.67 33.10 -7.14
C GLN A 10 -11.02 33.23 -6.42
N GLY A 11 -11.01 33.02 -5.10
CA GLY A 11 -12.13 33.33 -4.21
C GLY A 11 -11.72 34.39 -3.18
N ALA A 12 -12.13 34.21 -1.92
CA ALA A 12 -11.59 34.99 -0.79
C ALA A 12 -10.11 34.65 -0.52
N THR A 13 -9.70 33.43 -0.84
CA THR A 13 -8.31 32.96 -0.88
C THR A 13 -8.07 32.22 -2.20
N LEU A 14 -6.80 32.04 -2.57
CA LEU A 14 -6.43 31.27 -3.76
C LEU A 14 -6.66 29.78 -3.46
N GLU A 15 -7.63 29.17 -4.14
CA GLU A 15 -7.86 27.73 -4.08
C GLU A 15 -7.11 27.04 -5.21
N TYR A 16 -6.41 25.95 -4.90
CA TYR A 16 -5.75 25.12 -5.90
C TYR A 16 -6.24 23.68 -5.86
N TRP A 17 -6.19 23.04 -7.02
CA TRP A 17 -6.47 21.62 -7.21
C TRP A 17 -5.52 21.07 -8.27
N GLU A 18 -4.85 19.98 -7.96
CA GLU A 18 -3.85 19.36 -8.82
C GLU A 18 -4.20 17.90 -9.06
N ILE A 19 -3.89 17.39 -10.25
CA ILE A 19 -4.05 15.99 -10.60
C ILE A 19 -2.87 15.48 -11.42
N ARG A 20 -2.43 14.25 -11.13
CA ARG A 20 -1.41 13.51 -11.87
C ARG A 20 -1.88 12.08 -12.06
N GLN A 21 -1.65 11.50 -13.25
CA GLN A 21 -1.96 10.11 -13.54
C GLN A 21 -0.67 9.33 -13.81
N GLU A 22 -0.42 8.26 -13.07
CA GLU A 22 0.68 7.33 -13.33
C GLU A 22 0.13 5.93 -13.51
N GLY A 23 0.12 5.44 -14.76
CA GLY A 23 -0.53 4.17 -15.10
C GLY A 23 -1.99 4.15 -14.62
N ILE A 24 -2.30 3.20 -13.74
CA ILE A 24 -3.64 3.01 -13.18
C ILE A 24 -3.95 3.89 -11.96
N ARG A 25 -3.01 4.73 -11.51
CA ARG A 25 -3.16 5.59 -10.34
C ARG A 25 -3.49 7.01 -10.73
N CYS A 26 -4.41 7.62 -10.00
CA CYS A 26 -4.70 9.06 -10.07
C CYS A 26 -4.42 9.70 -8.71
N PHE A 27 -3.41 10.56 -8.67
CA PHE A 27 -3.06 11.38 -7.52
C PHE A 27 -3.76 12.72 -7.62
N ILE A 28 -4.35 13.18 -6.53
CA ILE A 28 -5.05 14.46 -6.45
C ILE A 28 -4.56 15.21 -5.22
N ARG A 29 -4.24 16.49 -5.36
CA ARG A 29 -3.91 17.40 -4.25
C ARG A 29 -4.82 18.63 -4.33
N TRP A 30 -5.17 19.22 -3.19
CA TRP A 30 -5.98 20.44 -3.18
C TRP A 30 -5.83 21.20 -1.87
N GLY A 31 -6.00 22.51 -1.92
CA GLY A 31 -5.90 23.36 -0.74
C GLY A 31 -6.23 24.81 -1.04
N SER A 32 -6.01 25.65 -0.05
CA SER A 32 -6.14 27.10 -0.15
C SER A 32 -4.88 27.73 0.43
N ASP A 33 -4.27 28.68 -0.27
CA ASP A 33 -3.12 29.41 0.24
C ASP A 33 -3.54 30.26 1.47
N PRO A 34 -2.85 30.21 2.63
CA PRO A 34 -1.57 29.55 2.94
C PRO A 34 -1.67 28.22 3.69
N ALA A 35 -2.85 27.59 3.73
CA ALA A 35 -3.07 26.37 4.48
C ALA A 35 -2.41 25.13 3.81
N PRO A 36 -1.88 24.18 4.62
CA PRO A 36 -1.42 22.91 4.08
C PRO A 36 -2.57 22.18 3.37
N GLY A 37 -2.29 21.74 2.14
CA GLY A 37 -3.25 21.03 1.31
C GLY A 37 -3.60 19.63 1.81
N LYS A 38 -4.65 19.06 1.22
CA LYS A 38 -5.04 17.66 1.34
C LYS A 38 -4.66 16.91 0.07
N ALA A 39 -4.50 15.60 0.18
CA ALA A 39 -4.24 14.74 -0.95
C ALA A 39 -5.09 13.46 -0.89
N SER A 40 -5.36 12.89 -2.05
CA SER A 40 -5.97 11.56 -2.20
C SER A 40 -5.33 10.82 -3.37
N THR A 41 -5.23 9.51 -3.24
CA THR A 41 -4.81 8.63 -4.33
C THR A 41 -5.94 7.65 -4.62
N SER A 42 -6.29 7.52 -5.90
CA SER A 42 -7.22 6.50 -6.39
C SER A 42 -6.46 5.51 -7.25
N VAL A 43 -6.66 4.21 -7.02
CA VAL A 43 -6.15 3.13 -7.86
C VAL A 43 -7.33 2.54 -8.63
N LEU A 44 -7.21 2.43 -9.95
CA LEU A 44 -8.26 1.95 -10.85
C LEU A 44 -7.86 0.60 -11.44
N ASP A 45 -8.81 -0.11 -12.06
CA ASP A 45 -8.55 -1.47 -12.57
C ASP A 45 -7.59 -1.48 -13.78
N ASP A 46 -7.60 -0.41 -14.57
CA ASP A 46 -6.81 -0.27 -15.79
C ASP A 46 -6.48 1.20 -16.10
N GLU A 47 -5.55 1.41 -17.03
CA GLU A 47 -5.06 2.74 -17.39
C GLU A 47 -6.14 3.59 -18.11
N GLU A 48 -7.01 2.96 -18.88
CA GLU A 48 -8.10 3.66 -19.58
C GLU A 48 -9.11 4.24 -18.59
N ARG A 49 -9.49 3.44 -17.58
CA ARG A 49 -10.35 3.88 -16.47
C ARG A 49 -9.69 4.97 -15.67
N ALA A 50 -8.39 4.87 -15.39
CA ALA A 50 -7.63 5.93 -14.73
C ALA A 50 -7.66 7.24 -15.55
N ARG A 51 -7.44 7.15 -16.87
CA ARG A 51 -7.50 8.29 -17.78
C ARG A 51 -8.89 8.92 -17.85
N CYS A 52 -9.93 8.11 -18.05
CA CYS A 52 -11.32 8.53 -18.02
C CYS A 52 -11.69 9.17 -16.67
N HIS A 53 -11.22 8.59 -15.56
CA HIS A 53 -11.43 9.15 -14.22
C HIS A 53 -10.77 10.53 -14.08
N ALA A 54 -9.51 10.67 -14.49
CA ALA A 54 -8.79 11.93 -14.45
C ALA A 54 -9.46 12.99 -15.32
N ALA A 55 -9.81 12.65 -16.57
CA ALA A 55 -10.50 13.56 -17.49
C ALA A 55 -11.85 14.03 -16.91
N ARG A 56 -12.63 13.12 -16.31
CA ARG A 56 -13.88 13.49 -15.63
C ARG A 56 -13.63 14.46 -14.48
N LYS A 57 -12.64 14.19 -13.62
CA LYS A 57 -12.31 15.07 -12.49
C LYS A 57 -11.85 16.46 -12.95
N ILE A 58 -11.09 16.53 -14.03
CA ILE A 58 -10.65 17.79 -14.66
C ILE A 58 -11.86 18.56 -15.18
N ASN A 59 -12.73 17.91 -15.96
CA ASN A 59 -13.94 18.54 -16.48
C ASN A 59 -14.86 19.04 -15.36
N ASP A 60 -14.99 18.29 -14.26
CA ASP A 60 -15.74 18.72 -13.09
C ASP A 60 -15.15 19.97 -12.42
N ARG A 61 -13.82 20.15 -12.47
CA ARG A 61 -13.14 21.34 -11.92
C ARG A 61 -13.26 22.54 -12.83
N LEU A 62 -13.08 22.37 -14.13
CA LEU A 62 -13.32 23.42 -15.13
C LEU A 62 -14.75 23.96 -15.05
N ARG A 63 -15.75 23.06 -14.92
CA ARG A 63 -17.17 23.45 -14.71
C ARG A 63 -17.40 24.25 -13.43
N LYS A 64 -16.53 24.12 -12.43
CA LYS A 64 -16.61 24.86 -11.14
C LYS A 64 -15.86 26.19 -11.18
N GLY A 65 -15.41 26.63 -12.35
CA GLY A 65 -14.73 27.90 -12.54
C GLY A 65 -13.24 27.88 -12.17
N PHE A 66 -12.62 26.70 -12.10
CA PHE A 66 -11.16 26.61 -12.00
C PHE A 66 -10.54 26.80 -13.39
N ALA A 67 -9.44 27.54 -13.47
CA ALA A 67 -8.62 27.69 -14.68
C ALA A 67 -7.35 26.84 -14.56
N GLU A 68 -6.93 26.20 -15.64
CA GLU A 68 -5.67 25.48 -15.68
C GLU A 68 -4.49 26.46 -15.72
N VAL A 69 -3.47 26.20 -14.90
CA VAL A 69 -2.24 26.98 -14.81
C VAL A 69 -1.05 26.03 -14.79
N ASP A 70 0.14 26.56 -15.08
CA ASP A 70 1.36 25.79 -14.94
C ASP A 70 1.58 25.39 -13.47
N PRO A 71 1.82 24.10 -13.18
CA PRO A 71 2.10 23.67 -11.82
C PRO A 71 3.43 24.29 -11.34
N PRO A 72 3.54 24.66 -10.05
CA PRO A 72 4.84 24.95 -9.47
C PRO A 72 5.74 23.70 -9.57
N ARG A 73 7.05 23.90 -9.69
CA ARG A 73 8.03 22.81 -9.75
C ARG A 73 7.84 21.87 -8.57
N ASP A 74 7.81 20.56 -8.83
CA ASP A 74 7.65 19.56 -7.77
C ASP A 74 8.89 19.62 -6.86
N PRO A 75 8.73 19.79 -5.52
CA PRO A 75 9.85 19.78 -4.59
C PRO A 75 10.74 18.53 -4.75
N ALA A 76 10.17 17.41 -5.20
CA ALA A 76 10.92 16.19 -5.47
C ALA A 76 11.96 16.34 -6.59
N GLU A 77 11.76 17.23 -7.55
CA GLU A 77 12.72 17.49 -8.64
C GLU A 77 13.95 18.26 -8.17
N ALA A 78 13.81 19.14 -7.18
CA ALA A 78 14.92 19.93 -6.64
C ALA A 78 15.93 19.05 -5.87
N ASP A 79 15.48 17.91 -5.34
CA ASP A 79 16.23 17.05 -4.43
C ASP A 79 16.68 15.72 -5.05
N VAL A 80 16.59 15.56 -6.38
CA VAL A 80 16.89 14.29 -7.09
C VAL A 80 18.32 13.79 -6.83
N GLY A 81 19.29 14.71 -6.72
CA GLY A 81 20.70 14.39 -6.45
C GLY A 81 21.03 14.17 -4.98
N THR A 82 20.15 14.55 -4.06
CA THR A 82 20.39 14.51 -2.61
C THR A 82 20.06 13.11 -2.07
N PRO A 83 20.89 12.51 -1.19
CA PRO A 83 20.57 11.25 -0.53
C PRO A 83 19.21 11.29 0.19
N VAL A 84 18.43 10.20 0.11
CA VAL A 84 17.03 10.18 0.60
C VAL A 84 16.93 10.43 2.10
N LEU A 85 17.89 9.95 2.89
CA LEU A 85 17.89 10.17 4.35
C LEU A 85 18.14 11.64 4.69
N ASP A 86 18.97 12.34 3.92
CA ASP A 86 19.20 13.78 4.11
C ASP A 86 17.93 14.57 3.82
N VAL A 87 17.22 14.22 2.75
CA VAL A 87 15.94 14.84 2.39
C VAL A 87 14.88 14.63 3.48
N ILE A 88 14.76 13.41 4.00
CA ILE A 88 13.82 13.10 5.08
C ILE A 88 14.19 13.86 6.36
N THR A 89 15.48 13.94 6.68
CA THR A 89 15.99 14.63 7.87
C THR A 89 15.77 16.14 7.82
N ARG A 90 15.93 16.77 6.65
CA ARG A 90 15.67 18.21 6.46
C ARG A 90 14.19 18.57 6.49
N ALA A 91 13.31 17.62 6.16
CA ALA A 91 11.88 17.84 6.11
C ALA A 91 11.21 17.92 7.48
N THR A 92 11.90 17.58 8.58
CA THR A 92 11.34 17.76 9.92
C THR A 92 11.29 19.23 10.30
N GLY A 93 10.11 19.70 10.72
CA GLY A 93 9.91 21.11 11.10
C GLY A 93 10.83 21.55 12.24
N PRO A 94 11.04 22.87 12.42
CA PRO A 94 12.06 23.44 13.30
C PRO A 94 11.92 23.05 14.79
N HIS A 95 10.76 22.56 15.20
CA HIS A 95 10.45 22.16 16.58
C HIS A 95 10.39 20.64 16.77
N SER A 96 10.61 19.85 15.72
CA SER A 96 10.67 18.40 15.83
C SER A 96 12.12 17.95 16.03
N PRO A 97 12.40 16.99 16.93
CA PRO A 97 13.73 16.44 17.06
C PRO A 97 14.16 15.83 15.71
N ILE A 98 15.36 16.19 15.28
CA ILE A 98 15.96 15.71 14.05
C ILE A 98 16.01 14.17 14.11
N PRO A 99 15.47 13.46 13.11
CA PRO A 99 15.55 12.01 13.04
C PRO A 99 17.01 11.55 13.09
N GLN A 100 17.32 10.63 14.02
CA GLN A 100 18.62 9.98 14.05
C GLN A 100 18.54 8.65 13.30
N TYR A 101 19.26 8.59 12.18
CA TYR A 101 19.46 7.37 11.40
C TYR A 101 20.81 6.76 11.79
N LEU A 102 20.78 5.62 12.46
CA LEU A 102 21.98 4.93 12.93
C LEU A 102 22.34 3.80 11.96
N PRO A 103 23.63 3.58 11.63
CA PRO A 103 24.03 2.43 10.85
C PRO A 103 23.66 1.12 11.57
N VAL A 104 23.40 0.07 10.81
CA VAL A 104 23.15 -1.28 11.35
C VAL A 104 24.43 -2.10 11.23
N ASP A 105 24.93 -2.59 12.36
CA ASP A 105 26.15 -3.39 12.41
C ASP A 105 26.07 -4.61 11.49
N GLY A 106 27.14 -4.87 10.73
CA GLY A 106 27.21 -5.98 9.78
C GLY A 106 26.58 -5.72 8.42
N PHE A 107 25.95 -4.55 8.20
CA PHE A 107 25.31 -4.22 6.93
C PHE A 107 25.84 -2.90 6.34
N ASP A 108 26.30 -2.96 5.08
CA ASP A 108 26.66 -1.76 4.34
C ASP A 108 25.41 -1.02 3.86
N GLN A 109 25.42 0.31 4.00
CA GLN A 109 24.34 1.21 3.57
C GLN A 109 22.95 0.84 4.12
N VAL A 110 22.90 0.28 5.33
CA VAL A 110 21.65 0.04 6.06
C VAL A 110 21.61 0.93 7.28
N TYR A 111 20.50 1.65 7.42
CA TYR A 111 20.26 2.55 8.53
C TYR A 111 18.96 2.20 9.23
N ARG A 112 18.94 2.36 10.55
CA ARG A 112 17.75 2.22 11.37
C ARG A 112 17.39 3.53 12.05
N ARG A 113 16.09 3.72 12.25
CA ARG A 113 15.52 4.76 13.09
C ARG A 113 14.57 4.11 14.09
N THR A 114 14.61 4.59 15.33
CA THR A 114 13.73 4.11 16.39
C THR A 114 12.63 5.13 16.65
N HIS A 115 11.40 4.66 16.75
CA HIS A 115 10.24 5.44 17.14
C HIS A 115 9.70 4.91 18.46
N ALA A 116 9.87 5.70 19.53
CA ALA A 116 9.33 5.42 20.87
C ALA A 116 9.51 3.95 21.30
N SER A 117 10.77 3.47 21.38
CA SER A 117 11.08 2.06 21.68
C SER A 117 10.42 1.53 22.95
N ASP A 118 10.26 2.41 23.94
CA ASP A 118 9.75 2.05 25.27
C ASP A 118 8.21 2.11 25.33
N HIS A 119 7.56 2.49 24.22
CA HIS A 119 6.12 2.54 24.08
C HIS A 119 5.59 1.23 23.46
N PRO A 120 4.42 0.69 23.88
CA PRO A 120 3.85 -0.54 23.31
C PRO A 120 3.60 -0.48 21.79
N MET A 121 3.41 0.72 21.26
CA MET A 121 3.23 0.99 19.83
C MET A 121 4.50 1.50 19.14
N GLY A 122 5.65 1.38 19.82
CA GLY A 122 6.96 1.71 19.26
C GLY A 122 7.31 0.81 18.08
N PHE A 123 8.19 1.30 17.21
CA PHE A 123 8.68 0.54 16.07
C PHE A 123 10.10 0.95 15.68
N TYR A 124 10.79 0.00 15.05
CA TYR A 124 12.02 0.23 14.33
C TYR A 124 11.70 0.39 12.86
N GLU A 125 12.36 1.34 12.22
CA GLU A 125 12.26 1.61 10.80
C GLU A 125 13.65 1.41 10.18
N TYR A 126 13.74 0.60 9.14
CA TYR A 126 14.98 0.26 8.46
C TYR A 126 14.95 0.78 7.04
N TYR A 127 16.09 1.31 6.58
CA TYR A 127 16.32 1.77 5.22
C TYR A 127 17.52 1.03 4.67
N VAL A 128 17.28 0.23 3.63
CA VAL A 128 18.33 -0.39 2.81
C VAL A 128 18.56 0.54 1.62
N LEU A 129 19.65 1.29 1.63
CA LEU A 129 19.92 2.28 0.59
C LEU A 129 20.41 1.61 -0.70
N ARG A 130 20.18 2.30 -1.82
CA ARG A 130 20.67 1.97 -3.17
C ARG A 130 21.12 3.24 -3.88
N ASP A 131 21.82 3.07 -5.00
CA ASP A 131 22.26 4.17 -5.87
C ASP A 131 22.97 5.30 -5.12
N ASN A 132 23.91 4.94 -4.24
CA ASN A 132 24.64 5.88 -3.37
C ASN A 132 23.70 6.73 -2.50
N GLY A 133 22.65 6.11 -1.96
CA GLY A 133 21.67 6.76 -1.11
C GLY A 133 20.57 7.53 -1.85
N ARG A 134 20.54 7.53 -3.19
CA ARG A 134 19.48 8.21 -3.97
C ARG A 134 18.14 7.47 -3.97
N GLY A 135 18.13 6.20 -3.59
CA GLY A 135 16.91 5.44 -3.34
C GLY A 135 17.03 4.56 -2.10
N ALA A 136 15.91 4.03 -1.61
CA ALA A 136 15.92 3.07 -0.52
C ALA A 136 14.73 2.11 -0.58
N VAL A 137 14.91 0.91 -0.02
CA VAL A 137 13.82 0.04 0.39
C VAL A 137 13.64 0.18 1.89
N ARG A 138 12.42 0.56 2.31
CA ARG A 138 12.05 0.69 3.70
C ARG A 138 11.30 -0.54 4.17
N PHE A 139 11.57 -1.00 5.39
CA PHE A 139 10.62 -1.84 6.13
C PHE A 139 10.57 -1.41 7.59
N THR A 140 9.48 -1.72 8.26
CA THR A 140 9.29 -1.43 9.69
C THR A 140 9.17 -2.71 10.48
N VAL A 141 9.38 -2.67 11.79
CA VAL A 141 9.20 -3.78 12.74
C VAL A 141 8.65 -3.23 14.04
N ARG A 142 7.58 -3.82 14.60
CA ARG A 142 7.06 -3.41 15.90
C ARG A 142 8.08 -3.71 17.00
N ALA A 143 8.35 -2.74 17.87
CA ALA A 143 9.39 -2.83 18.90
C ALA A 143 9.20 -4.05 19.81
N GLY A 144 7.98 -4.32 20.26
CA GLY A 144 7.66 -5.48 21.12
C GLY A 144 7.80 -6.85 20.45
N SER A 145 7.95 -6.90 19.12
CA SER A 145 8.18 -8.15 18.36
C SER A 145 9.59 -8.25 17.79
N HIS A 146 10.43 -7.23 18.01
CA HIS A 146 11.75 -7.12 17.40
C HIS A 146 12.67 -8.24 17.87
N LYS A 147 13.32 -8.91 16.90
CA LYS A 147 14.33 -9.95 17.14
C LYS A 147 15.51 -9.68 16.22
N ALA A 148 16.70 -9.49 16.79
CA ALA A 148 17.89 -9.08 16.05
C ALA A 148 18.22 -10.04 14.90
N ASP A 149 18.30 -11.34 15.18
CA ASP A 149 18.66 -12.36 14.17
C ASP A 149 17.61 -12.46 13.04
N THR A 150 16.33 -12.34 13.38
CA THR A 150 15.23 -12.33 12.40
C THR A 150 15.32 -11.11 11.49
N VAL A 151 15.58 -9.94 12.07
CA VAL A 151 15.76 -8.69 11.31
C VAL A 151 17.00 -8.77 10.42
N ALA A 152 18.13 -9.28 10.94
CA ALA A 152 19.35 -9.47 10.17
C ALA A 152 19.11 -10.40 8.97
N SER A 153 18.44 -11.54 9.18
CA SER A 153 18.09 -12.47 8.10
C SER A 153 17.22 -11.81 7.01
N PHE A 154 16.25 -10.98 7.41
CA PHE A 154 15.45 -10.22 6.44
C PHE A 154 16.29 -9.17 5.70
N LEU A 155 17.17 -8.47 6.41
CA LEU A 155 18.06 -7.46 5.82
C LEU A 155 19.01 -8.05 4.79
N GLU A 156 19.59 -9.23 5.04
CA GLU A 156 20.43 -9.95 4.06
C GLU A 156 19.66 -10.22 2.75
N PHE A 157 18.41 -10.68 2.90
CA PHE A 157 17.52 -10.90 1.77
C PHE A 157 17.20 -9.60 1.01
N LEU A 158 16.91 -8.50 1.72
CA LEU A 158 16.61 -7.21 1.10
C LEU A 158 17.84 -6.58 0.42
N CYS A 159 19.02 -6.65 1.03
CA CYS A 159 20.25 -6.05 0.49
C CYS A 159 20.60 -6.63 -0.88
N SER A 160 20.40 -7.94 -1.07
CA SER A 160 20.65 -8.62 -2.34
C SER A 160 19.59 -8.36 -3.42
N ARG A 161 18.46 -7.72 -3.08
CA ARG A 161 17.27 -7.58 -3.95
C ARG A 161 16.66 -6.19 -3.98
N ARG A 162 17.32 -5.19 -3.39
CA ARG A 162 16.80 -3.82 -3.21
C ARG A 162 16.39 -3.10 -4.50
N ASP A 163 16.90 -3.53 -5.65
CA ASP A 163 16.56 -2.95 -6.96
C ASP A 163 15.21 -3.44 -7.51
N LEU A 164 14.68 -4.58 -7.03
CA LEU A 164 13.43 -5.17 -7.56
C LEU A 164 12.23 -4.24 -7.43
N ALA A 165 12.17 -3.43 -6.37
CA ALA A 165 11.07 -2.48 -6.18
C ALA A 165 11.11 -1.28 -7.16
N PHE A 166 12.15 -1.18 -8.00
CA PHE A 166 12.39 -0.08 -8.92
C PHE A 166 12.49 -0.51 -10.39
N ASP A 167 12.17 -1.77 -10.71
CA ASP A 167 12.27 -2.32 -12.07
C ASP A 167 11.11 -1.94 -13.00
N GLY A 168 10.23 -1.04 -12.54
CA GLY A 168 9.05 -0.59 -13.26
C GLY A 168 7.78 -1.39 -12.96
N ARG A 169 7.86 -2.53 -12.27
CA ARG A 169 6.68 -3.24 -11.77
C ARG A 169 6.17 -2.60 -10.49
N SER A 170 4.89 -2.82 -10.19
CA SER A 170 4.28 -2.28 -8.98
C SER A 170 4.65 -3.05 -7.72
N HIS A 171 4.86 -4.36 -7.83
CA HIS A 171 5.26 -5.22 -6.74
C HIS A 171 5.92 -6.52 -7.22
N HIS A 172 6.59 -7.19 -6.28
CA HIS A 172 7.11 -8.55 -6.41
C HIS A 172 6.84 -9.33 -5.12
N LYS A 173 6.24 -10.51 -5.23
CA LYS A 173 6.16 -11.49 -4.14
C LYS A 173 7.19 -12.58 -4.40
N LEU A 174 8.09 -12.81 -3.46
CA LEU A 174 9.20 -13.75 -3.62
C LEU A 174 9.31 -14.69 -2.43
N PRO A 175 9.60 -15.99 -2.66
CA PRO A 175 9.92 -16.90 -1.57
C PRO A 175 11.24 -16.49 -0.92
N LEU A 176 11.28 -16.60 0.40
CA LEU A 176 12.52 -16.47 1.18
C LEU A 176 13.32 -17.79 1.04
N PRO A 177 14.66 -17.74 0.94
CA PRO A 177 15.49 -18.94 0.85
C PRO A 177 15.31 -19.89 2.05
N SER A 178 15.00 -19.31 3.21
CA SER A 178 14.58 -19.97 4.43
C SER A 178 13.58 -19.07 5.15
N PRO A 179 12.65 -19.61 5.95
CA PRO A 179 11.72 -18.79 6.72
C PRO A 179 12.45 -17.77 7.61
N VAL A 180 11.98 -16.53 7.59
CA VAL A 180 12.47 -15.46 8.48
C VAL A 180 11.44 -15.27 9.58
N GLY A 181 11.73 -15.82 10.76
CA GLY A 181 10.71 -16.01 11.78
C GLY A 181 9.69 -17.04 11.30
N SER A 182 8.42 -16.65 11.19
CA SER A 182 7.35 -17.48 10.63
C SER A 182 7.05 -17.19 9.16
N PHE A 183 7.64 -16.15 8.58
CA PHE A 183 7.34 -15.73 7.21
C PHE A 183 8.15 -16.52 6.20
N ASP A 184 7.53 -16.89 5.11
CA ASP A 184 8.12 -17.66 4.01
C ASP A 184 8.29 -16.83 2.74
N HIS A 185 7.76 -15.59 2.69
CA HIS A 185 7.83 -14.71 1.54
C HIS A 185 8.17 -13.26 1.91
N ALA A 186 8.63 -12.52 0.91
CA ALA A 186 8.78 -11.08 0.95
C ALA A 186 7.95 -10.44 -0.17
N LEU A 187 7.24 -9.37 0.17
CA LEU A 187 6.57 -8.49 -0.78
C LEU A 187 7.39 -7.21 -0.94
N PHE A 188 7.93 -6.96 -2.12
CA PHE A 188 8.46 -5.66 -2.52
C PHE A 188 7.35 -4.86 -3.18
N CYS A 189 7.18 -3.60 -2.78
CA CYS A 189 6.25 -2.65 -3.38
C CYS A 189 7.04 -1.45 -3.89
N SER A 190 6.75 -1.04 -5.13
CA SER A 190 7.33 0.17 -5.70
C SER A 190 7.01 1.40 -4.86
N PRO A 191 7.73 2.52 -4.99
CA PRO A 191 7.46 3.72 -4.19
C PRO A 191 6.00 4.20 -4.27
N ALA A 192 5.40 4.12 -5.47
CA ALA A 192 4.01 4.48 -5.70
C ALA A 192 3.01 3.53 -5.01
N LEU A 193 3.33 2.23 -4.92
CA LEU A 193 2.49 1.25 -4.23
C LEU A 193 2.75 1.23 -2.72
N GLY A 194 4.00 1.27 -2.27
CA GLY A 194 4.35 1.09 -0.86
C GLY A 194 4.12 2.33 0.02
N ARG A 195 4.06 3.52 -0.59
CA ARG A 195 3.78 4.82 0.06
C ARG A 195 4.63 5.09 1.31
N ALA A 196 5.84 4.52 1.36
CA ALA A 196 6.73 4.55 2.53
C ALA A 196 6.95 5.96 3.09
N CYS A 197 7.14 6.93 2.20
CA CYS A 197 7.46 8.30 2.53
C CYS A 197 6.34 9.27 2.11
N ALA A 198 5.07 8.88 2.24
CA ALA A 198 3.94 9.77 1.93
C ALA A 198 3.98 11.11 2.70
N ALA A 199 4.56 11.12 3.91
CA ALA A 199 4.77 12.32 4.71
C ALA A 199 5.96 13.20 4.22
N TYR A 200 6.79 12.69 3.32
CA TYR A 200 7.99 13.35 2.79
C TYR A 200 7.95 13.38 1.26
N PRO A 201 7.16 14.29 0.65
CA PRO A 201 6.93 14.30 -0.80
C PRO A 201 8.21 14.29 -1.65
N ALA A 202 9.27 14.98 -1.20
CA ALA A 202 10.56 15.05 -1.91
C ALA A 202 11.34 13.73 -1.94
N ALA A 203 11.00 12.77 -1.07
CA ALA A 203 11.58 11.42 -1.04
C ALA A 203 10.58 10.33 -1.49
N ALA A 204 9.29 10.66 -1.61
CA ALA A 204 8.21 9.68 -1.80
C ALA A 204 8.38 8.78 -3.03
N ALA A 205 8.87 9.31 -4.15
CA ALA A 205 9.10 8.54 -5.37
C ALA A 205 10.40 7.69 -5.36
N ARG A 206 11.23 7.83 -4.32
CA ARG A 206 12.56 7.22 -4.22
C ARG A 206 12.67 6.16 -3.13
N VAL A 207 11.64 6.04 -2.31
CA VAL A 207 11.60 5.08 -1.21
C VAL A 207 10.48 4.06 -1.45
N ALA A 208 10.89 2.84 -1.75
CA ALA A 208 10.03 1.67 -1.85
C ALA A 208 9.74 1.07 -0.48
N THR A 209 8.80 0.12 -0.41
CA THR A 209 8.51 -0.61 0.82
C THR A 209 8.72 -2.11 0.61
N ALA A 210 9.23 -2.81 1.62
CA ALA A 210 9.22 -4.27 1.67
C ALA A 210 8.48 -4.77 2.92
N PHE A 211 7.80 -5.90 2.78
CA PHE A 211 7.04 -6.53 3.85
C PHE A 211 7.39 -8.02 3.95
N PRO A 212 7.64 -8.55 5.16
CA PRO A 212 7.58 -10.00 5.38
C PRO A 212 6.11 -10.45 5.35
N VAL A 213 5.80 -11.44 4.53
CA VAL A 213 4.44 -11.95 4.31
C VAL A 213 4.42 -13.47 4.33
N PHE A 214 3.27 -14.04 4.68
CA PHE A 214 3.03 -15.46 4.43
C PHE A 214 2.59 -15.66 2.97
N ASN A 215 2.82 -16.85 2.42
CA ASN A 215 2.45 -17.18 1.05
C ASN A 215 0.97 -16.87 0.74
N CYS A 216 0.09 -17.14 1.69
CA CYS A 216 -1.35 -17.00 1.48
C CYS A 216 -1.88 -15.55 1.51
N GLU A 217 -1.03 -14.53 1.73
CA GLU A 217 -1.49 -13.16 2.03
C GLU A 217 -1.56 -12.25 0.81
N ILE A 218 -0.80 -12.59 -0.22
CA ILE A 218 -0.76 -11.89 -1.50
C ILE A 218 -0.86 -12.98 -2.57
N GLY A 219 -1.77 -12.81 -3.52
CA GLY A 219 -1.91 -13.74 -4.63
C GLY A 219 -0.77 -13.62 -5.63
N ASP A 220 -0.42 -14.73 -6.25
CA ASP A 220 0.78 -14.82 -7.12
C ASP A 220 0.66 -13.95 -8.38
N GLU A 221 -0.57 -13.80 -8.88
CA GLU A 221 -0.91 -13.00 -10.07
C GLU A 221 -1.79 -11.79 -9.71
N ASP A 222 -1.72 -11.33 -8.45
CA ASP A 222 -2.54 -10.22 -8.02
C ASP A 222 -2.26 -8.96 -8.84
N ALA A 223 -3.32 -8.40 -9.41
CA ALA A 223 -3.25 -7.05 -9.93
C ALA A 223 -2.96 -6.06 -8.80
N GLU A 224 -2.26 -4.97 -9.14
CA GLU A 224 -1.87 -3.93 -8.20
C GLU A 224 -3.02 -3.41 -7.32
N VAL A 225 -4.24 -3.29 -7.87
CA VAL A 225 -5.42 -2.83 -7.12
C VAL A 225 -5.75 -3.72 -5.92
N LEU A 226 -5.54 -5.03 -6.05
CA LEU A 226 -5.77 -5.99 -4.96
C LEU A 226 -4.63 -5.93 -3.94
N VAL A 227 -3.39 -5.79 -4.40
CA VAL A 227 -2.25 -5.58 -3.49
C VAL A 227 -2.40 -4.29 -2.71
N ASP A 228 -2.74 -3.17 -3.34
CA ASP A 228 -3.00 -1.88 -2.68
C ASP A 228 -4.09 -2.02 -1.60
N ALA A 229 -5.16 -2.74 -1.90
CA ALA A 229 -6.23 -3.01 -0.94
C ALA A 229 -5.76 -3.86 0.26
N ARG A 230 -4.78 -4.77 0.09
CA ARG A 230 -4.23 -5.59 1.18
C ARG A 230 -3.15 -4.88 2.01
N ILE A 231 -2.56 -3.81 1.51
CA ILE A 231 -1.57 -3.03 2.27
C ILE A 231 -2.17 -1.74 2.87
N HIS A 232 -3.22 -1.18 2.26
CA HIS A 232 -3.81 0.10 2.66
C HIS A 232 -5.32 0.07 2.93
N GLY A 233 -6.01 -1.00 2.55
CA GLY A 233 -7.46 -1.08 2.68
C GLY A 233 -7.93 -1.36 4.10
N HIS A 234 -9.25 -1.49 4.26
CA HIS A 234 -9.86 -1.78 5.56
C HIS A 234 -9.44 -3.14 6.13
N GLY A 235 -9.04 -4.10 5.31
CA GLY A 235 -8.49 -5.39 5.72
C GLY A 235 -6.97 -5.47 5.60
N ALA A 236 -6.26 -4.34 5.68
CA ALA A 236 -4.82 -4.32 5.45
C ALA A 236 -4.07 -5.26 6.41
N LEU A 237 -3.01 -5.89 5.90
CA LEU A 237 -2.12 -6.73 6.67
C LEU A 237 -1.60 -5.95 7.89
N PRO A 238 -1.68 -6.52 9.10
CA PRO A 238 -1.14 -5.85 10.28
C PRO A 238 0.38 -5.74 10.14
N TYR A 239 0.86 -4.51 10.19
CA TYR A 239 2.27 -4.18 9.99
C TYR A 239 3.20 -4.98 10.90
N SER A 240 4.21 -5.60 10.29
CA SER A 240 5.49 -6.12 10.80
C SER A 240 5.61 -6.50 12.28
N ASP A 241 4.60 -7.20 12.78
CA ASP A 241 4.67 -7.94 14.02
C ASP A 241 5.19 -9.34 13.69
N TRP A 242 6.40 -9.66 14.14
CA TRP A 242 7.03 -10.95 13.86
C TRP A 242 6.28 -12.15 14.48
N GLY A 243 5.36 -11.90 15.41
CA GLY A 243 4.53 -12.93 16.04
C GLY A 243 3.15 -13.12 15.41
N ARG A 244 2.81 -12.43 14.31
CA ARG A 244 1.46 -12.50 13.73
C ARG A 244 1.20 -13.84 13.04
N ARG A 245 -0.08 -14.23 13.03
CA ARG A 245 -0.58 -15.39 12.28
C ARG A 245 -0.84 -15.03 10.81
N PRO A 246 -0.85 -16.03 9.89
CA PRO A 246 -1.22 -15.82 8.49
C PRO A 246 -2.61 -15.21 8.35
N GLN A 247 -2.75 -14.27 7.42
CA GLN A 247 -4.03 -13.66 7.03
C GLN A 247 -4.33 -13.98 5.57
N PRO A 248 -4.99 -15.12 5.29
CA PRO A 248 -5.18 -15.55 3.91
C PRO A 248 -5.98 -14.54 3.10
N VAL A 249 -5.73 -14.50 1.79
CA VAL A 249 -6.51 -13.73 0.82
C VAL A 249 -7.98 -14.08 0.97
N VAL A 250 -8.83 -13.06 1.13
CA VAL A 250 -10.29 -13.20 1.12
C VAL A 250 -10.86 -12.25 0.08
N ASP A 251 -10.80 -12.66 -1.17
CA ASP A 251 -11.32 -11.89 -2.30
C ASP A 251 -12.75 -12.34 -2.58
N LEU A 252 -13.70 -11.43 -2.44
CA LEU A 252 -15.12 -11.74 -2.60
C LEU A 252 -15.76 -10.92 -3.73
N ARG A 253 -16.64 -11.58 -4.47
CA ARG A 253 -17.73 -10.96 -5.24
C ARG A 253 -19.01 -11.72 -4.92
N PHE A 254 -20.14 -11.03 -4.83
CA PHE A 254 -21.37 -11.64 -4.35
C PHE A 254 -22.63 -10.85 -4.72
N ASP A 255 -23.75 -11.55 -4.72
CA ASP A 255 -25.10 -11.02 -4.78
C ASP A 255 -25.93 -11.82 -3.78
N VAL A 256 -26.21 -11.26 -2.60
CA VAL A 256 -26.93 -11.94 -1.52
C VAL A 256 -28.17 -11.13 -1.17
N GLN A 257 -29.33 -11.78 -1.20
CA GLN A 257 -30.63 -11.12 -1.04
C GLN A 257 -31.54 -11.93 -0.10
N PRO A 258 -32.08 -11.33 0.98
CA PRO A 258 -31.73 -10.01 1.51
C PRO A 258 -30.34 -10.00 2.15
N SER A 259 -29.63 -8.88 2.08
CA SER A 259 -28.36 -8.67 2.81
C SER A 259 -28.13 -7.20 3.10
N PHE A 260 -27.47 -6.91 4.23
CA PHE A 260 -26.97 -5.58 4.56
C PHE A 260 -25.75 -5.20 3.73
N TYR A 261 -25.10 -6.17 3.08
CA TYR A 261 -23.98 -5.91 2.19
C TYR A 261 -24.48 -5.50 0.81
N ARG A 262 -23.86 -4.46 0.25
CA ARG A 262 -24.10 -4.07 -1.14
C ARG A 262 -23.55 -5.13 -2.08
N ARG A 263 -24.37 -5.57 -3.03
CA ARG A 263 -23.97 -6.41 -4.17
C ARG A 263 -22.66 -5.91 -4.78
N THR A 264 -21.75 -6.83 -5.04
CA THR A 264 -20.44 -6.54 -5.64
C THR A 264 -20.15 -7.54 -6.76
N GLN A 265 -19.98 -7.05 -8.00
CA GLN A 265 -19.73 -7.91 -9.18
C GLN A 265 -18.24 -8.14 -9.49
N THR A 266 -17.34 -7.33 -8.93
CA THR A 266 -15.88 -7.47 -9.08
C THR A 266 -15.27 -7.96 -7.78
N PHE A 267 -14.16 -8.69 -7.86
CA PHE A 267 -13.47 -9.12 -6.64
C PHE A 267 -12.98 -7.90 -5.85
N LYS A 268 -13.22 -7.92 -4.55
CA LYS A 268 -12.68 -6.97 -3.59
C LYS A 268 -12.13 -7.72 -2.38
N VAL A 269 -11.17 -7.09 -1.71
CA VAL A 269 -10.54 -7.63 -0.51
C VAL A 269 -11.48 -7.42 0.68
N TYR A 270 -11.72 -8.49 1.43
CA TYR A 270 -12.49 -8.51 2.67
C TYR A 270 -11.69 -9.16 3.79
N ARG A 271 -12.23 -9.14 5.02
CA ARG A 271 -11.66 -9.90 6.15
C ARG A 271 -12.33 -11.27 6.24
N PRO A 272 -11.67 -12.29 6.83
CA PRO A 272 -12.32 -13.58 7.11
C PRO A 272 -13.65 -13.45 7.88
N ALA A 273 -13.75 -12.49 8.79
CA ALA A 273 -14.98 -12.22 9.53
C ALA A 273 -16.13 -11.72 8.64
N ASP A 274 -15.85 -11.03 7.54
CA ASP A 274 -16.88 -10.61 6.58
C ASP A 274 -17.37 -11.79 5.73
N LEU A 275 -16.47 -12.71 5.36
CA LEU A 275 -16.84 -13.97 4.70
C LEU A 275 -17.76 -14.81 5.60
N GLN A 276 -17.41 -14.99 6.87
CA GLN A 276 -18.27 -15.72 7.82
C GLN A 276 -19.67 -15.10 7.87
N LYS A 277 -19.77 -13.78 8.05
CA LYS A 277 -21.06 -13.08 8.07
C LYS A 277 -21.84 -13.26 6.79
N LEU A 278 -21.18 -13.21 5.63
CA LEU A 278 -21.82 -13.44 4.34
C LEU A 278 -22.32 -14.88 4.21
N MET A 279 -21.58 -15.88 4.69
CA MET A 279 -22.04 -17.28 4.73
C MET A 279 -23.25 -17.46 5.64
N ASP A 280 -23.24 -16.86 6.82
CA ASP A 280 -24.36 -16.92 7.77
C ASP A 280 -25.64 -16.37 7.12
N VAL A 281 -25.55 -15.22 6.43
CA VAL A 281 -26.68 -14.62 5.71
C VAL A 281 -27.07 -15.46 4.48
N LEU A 282 -26.11 -15.98 3.72
CA LEU A 282 -26.34 -16.76 2.51
C LEU A 282 -27.15 -18.03 2.79
N SER A 283 -27.04 -18.61 3.99
CA SER A 283 -27.81 -19.80 4.39
C SER A 283 -29.33 -19.59 4.39
N GLN A 284 -29.77 -18.34 4.58
CA GLN A 284 -31.19 -17.95 4.66
C GLN A 284 -31.62 -17.07 3.46
N ALA A 285 -30.72 -16.87 2.49
CA ALA A 285 -30.94 -15.98 1.37
C ALA A 285 -31.79 -16.62 0.27
N SER A 286 -32.22 -15.81 -0.70
CA SER A 286 -32.96 -16.26 -1.88
C SER A 286 -32.16 -17.28 -2.68
N PRO A 287 -32.80 -18.23 -3.39
CA PRO A 287 -32.10 -19.25 -4.18
C PRO A 287 -31.16 -18.70 -5.26
N GLN A 288 -31.38 -17.46 -5.72
CA GLN A 288 -30.53 -16.80 -6.70
C GLN A 288 -29.28 -16.16 -6.08
N SER A 289 -29.19 -16.14 -4.74
CA SER A 289 -28.06 -15.55 -4.02
C SER A 289 -26.80 -16.40 -4.19
N TRP A 290 -25.65 -15.74 -4.20
CA TRP A 290 -24.36 -16.40 -4.33
C TRP A 290 -23.23 -15.55 -3.76
N VAL A 291 -22.17 -16.24 -3.32
CA VAL A 291 -20.88 -15.64 -2.96
C VAL A 291 -19.81 -16.40 -3.72
N GLU A 292 -18.91 -15.71 -4.38
CA GLU A 292 -17.72 -16.31 -4.99
C GLU A 292 -16.49 -15.82 -4.24
N VAL A 293 -15.68 -16.79 -3.83
CA VAL A 293 -14.46 -16.59 -3.04
C VAL A 293 -13.28 -16.96 -3.92
N ARG A 294 -12.25 -16.11 -3.97
CA ARG A 294 -10.99 -16.41 -4.66
C ARG A 294 -9.85 -16.63 -3.66
N SER A 295 -9.08 -17.70 -3.85
CA SER A 295 -7.86 -17.99 -3.09
C SER A 295 -6.66 -17.15 -3.56
N PHE A 296 -5.56 -17.21 -2.82
CA PHE A 296 -4.31 -16.54 -3.21
C PHE A 296 -3.69 -17.13 -4.50
N ARG A 297 -4.04 -18.38 -4.87
CA ARG A 297 -3.63 -18.97 -6.15
C ARG A 297 -4.51 -18.57 -7.33
N GLY A 298 -5.54 -17.75 -7.10
CA GLY A 298 -6.49 -17.33 -8.13
C GLY A 298 -7.63 -18.33 -8.36
N GLU A 299 -7.66 -19.47 -7.65
CA GLU A 299 -8.76 -20.42 -7.73
C GLU A 299 -10.03 -19.81 -7.15
N THR A 300 -11.17 -20.06 -7.79
CA THR A 300 -12.47 -19.54 -7.34
C THR A 300 -13.40 -20.66 -6.95
N THR A 301 -14.06 -20.51 -5.79
CA THR A 301 -15.18 -21.38 -5.39
C THR A 301 -16.45 -20.56 -5.23
N ARG A 302 -17.58 -21.13 -5.62
CA ARG A 302 -18.89 -20.48 -5.55
C ARG A 302 -19.76 -21.15 -4.49
N LEU A 303 -20.27 -20.33 -3.59
CA LEU A 303 -21.18 -20.69 -2.51
C LEU A 303 -22.59 -20.30 -2.92
N ALA A 304 -23.56 -21.19 -2.67
CA ALA A 304 -24.98 -20.95 -2.87
C ALA A 304 -25.78 -21.43 -1.65
N PRO A 305 -27.02 -20.95 -1.47
CA PRO A 305 -27.90 -21.46 -0.42
C PRO A 305 -28.01 -22.99 -0.49
N GLY A 306 -27.93 -23.66 0.67
CA GLY A 306 -28.04 -25.13 0.78
C GLY A 306 -26.80 -25.94 0.38
N THR A 307 -25.73 -25.30 -0.09
CA THR A 307 -24.46 -25.98 -0.48
C THR A 307 -23.24 -25.39 0.23
N LEU A 308 -23.46 -24.85 1.43
CA LEU A 308 -22.40 -24.16 2.18
C LEU A 308 -21.45 -25.18 2.84
N PRO A 309 -20.14 -25.12 2.56
CA PRO A 309 -19.15 -25.88 3.30
C PRO A 309 -19.00 -25.33 4.72
N HIS A 310 -18.33 -26.06 5.61
CA HIS A 310 -17.95 -25.49 6.90
C HIS A 310 -16.94 -24.36 6.67
N PHE A 311 -16.98 -23.33 7.53
CA PHE A 311 -16.06 -22.20 7.41
C PHE A 311 -14.59 -22.61 7.53
N ALA A 312 -14.28 -23.64 8.33
CA ALA A 312 -12.94 -24.19 8.44
C ALA A 312 -12.41 -24.75 7.10
N ASP A 313 -13.28 -25.39 6.31
CA ASP A 313 -12.91 -25.92 4.99
C ASP A 313 -12.61 -24.78 4.01
N LEU A 314 -13.39 -23.69 4.07
CA LEU A 314 -13.12 -22.50 3.27
C LEU A 314 -11.83 -21.79 3.68
N LEU A 315 -11.54 -21.69 4.98
CA LEU A 315 -10.25 -21.15 5.43
C LEU A 315 -9.09 -22.01 4.94
N SER A 316 -9.24 -23.34 4.96
CA SER A 316 -8.24 -24.27 4.42
C SER A 316 -8.00 -24.04 2.93
N PHE A 317 -9.07 -23.90 2.14
CA PHE A 317 -9.01 -23.54 0.71
C PHE A 317 -8.28 -22.21 0.47
N LEU A 318 -8.48 -21.22 1.34
CA LEU A 318 -7.83 -19.91 1.20
C LEU A 318 -6.35 -19.90 1.58
N THR A 319 -5.89 -20.91 2.33
CA THR A 319 -4.50 -21.04 2.78
C THR A 319 -3.65 -22.01 1.95
N ASN A 320 -4.27 -22.89 1.17
CA ASN A 320 -3.61 -23.95 0.41
C ASN A 320 -3.50 -23.64 -1.08
#